data_AF-A0A0K9X715-F1
#
_entry.id   AF-A0A0K9X715-F1
#
_cell.length_a   1.000
_cell.length_b   1.000
_cell.length_c   1.000
_cell.angle_alpha   90.00
_cell.angle_beta   90.00
_cell.angle_gamma   90.00
#
_symmetry.space_group_name_H-M   'P 1'
#
loop_
_entity.id
_entity.type
_entity.pdbx_description
1 polymer ?
#
loop_
_entity_poly.entity_id
_entity_poly.type
_entity_poly.pdbx_seq_one_letter_code
_entity_poly.pdbx_strand_id
1 'polypeptide(L)' 'MGIFSKRSEIDHDERDRQIQEAKREGVRRLNEIADRIDNGTATREDKRVFNASRTRSGRVK' A
#
# COMPACT_ATOMS: atom_id res chain seq x y z
N MET A 1 -1.38 22.70 -37.53
CA MET A 1 -1.90 21.33 -37.29
C MET A 1 -1.04 20.67 -36.23
N GLY A 2 -1.47 20.72 -34.97
CA GLY A 2 -0.74 20.10 -33.86
C GLY A 2 -1.08 18.61 -33.77
N ILE A 3 -0.08 17.77 -33.97
CA ILE A 3 -0.12 16.33 -33.69
C ILE A 3 -0.29 16.14 -32.17
N PHE A 4 -1.54 16.01 -31.72
CA PHE A 4 -1.84 15.54 -30.37
C PHE A 4 -1.29 14.13 -30.23
N SER A 5 -0.26 14.00 -29.40
CA SER A 5 0.35 12.72 -29.04
C SER A 5 -0.74 11.75 -28.60
N LYS A 6 -0.87 10.62 -29.31
CA LYS A 6 -1.72 9.47 -29.01
C LYS A 6 -1.32 8.87 -27.65
N ARG A 7 -1.60 9.55 -26.54
CA ARG A 7 -1.64 8.88 -25.23
C ARG A 7 -2.87 7.99 -25.30
N SER A 8 -2.64 6.68 -25.30
CA SER A 8 -3.70 5.69 -25.10
C SER A 8 -4.60 6.20 -23.99
N GLU A 9 -5.91 6.22 -24.20
CA GLU A 9 -6.89 6.52 -23.16
C GLU A 9 -6.58 5.58 -21.99
N ILE A 10 -5.92 6.12 -20.96
CA ILE A 10 -5.71 5.40 -19.73
C ILE A 10 -7.12 5.27 -19.16
N ASP A 11 -7.64 4.05 -19.08
CA ASP A 11 -8.88 3.80 -18.37
C ASP A 11 -8.65 4.14 -16.89
N HIS A 12 -9.01 5.38 -16.55
CA HIS A 12 -8.82 5.95 -15.23
C HIS A 12 -9.62 5.18 -14.17
N ASP A 13 -10.78 4.64 -14.55
CA ASP A 13 -11.64 3.86 -13.67
C ASP A 13 -11.00 2.50 -13.35
N GLU A 14 -10.41 1.84 -14.34
CA GLU A 14 -9.70 0.58 -14.13
C GLU A 14 -8.44 0.77 -13.27
N ARG A 15 -7.70 1.88 -13.48
CA ARG A 15 -6.55 2.22 -12.63
C ARG A 15 -6.96 2.53 -11.19
N ASP A 16 -8.04 3.26 -10.99
CA ASP A 16 -8.54 3.56 -9.65
C ASP A 16 -9.01 2.30 -8.92
N ARG A 17 -9.67 1.36 -9.62
CA ARG A 17 -10.04 0.04 -9.05
C ARG A 17 -8.80 -0.74 -8.61
N GLN A 18 -7.76 -0.81 -9.44
CA GLN A 18 -6.50 -1.48 -9.09
C GLN A 18 -5.84 -0.83 -7.87
N ILE A 19 -5.83 0.50 -7.79
CA ILE A 19 -5.27 1.22 -6.64
C ILE A 19 -6.09 0.93 -5.37
N GLN A 20 -7.41 0.91 -5.46
CA GLN A 20 -8.26 0.57 -4.32
C GLN A 20 -8.05 -0.88 -3.84
N GLU A 21 -7.93 -1.82 -4.76
CA GLU A 21 -7.68 -3.22 -4.44
C GLU A 21 -6.32 -3.39 -3.76
N ALA A 22 -5.26 -2.79 -4.33
CA ALA A 22 -3.92 -2.80 -3.76
C ALA A 22 -3.87 -2.16 -2.36
N LYS A 23 -4.64 -1.07 -2.15
CA LYS A 23 -4.78 -0.46 -0.81
C LYS A 23 -5.44 -1.42 0.18
N ARG A 24 -6.53 -2.10 -0.20
CA ARG A 24 -7.21 -3.08 0.67
C ARG A 24 -6.32 -4.27 1.02
N GLU A 25 -5.55 -4.75 0.06
CA GLU A 25 -4.59 -5.84 0.28
C GLU A 25 -3.44 -5.38 1.20
N GLY A 26 -2.91 -4.18 0.99
CA GLY A 26 -1.89 -3.58 1.85
C GLY A 26 -2.35 -3.41 3.29
N VAL A 27 -3.60 -2.97 3.51
CA VAL A 27 -4.20 -2.88 4.85
C VAL A 27 -4.34 -4.25 5.50
N ARG A 28 -4.81 -5.26 4.75
CA ARG A 28 -4.92 -6.64 5.27
C ARG A 28 -3.57 -7.18 5.75
N ARG A 29 -2.53 -7.05 4.92
CA ARG A 29 -1.17 -7.48 5.29
C ARG A 29 -0.62 -6.74 6.52
N LEU A 30 -0.88 -5.43 6.63
CA LEU A 30 -0.45 -4.67 7.81
C LEU A 30 -1.18 -5.10 9.09
N ASN A 31 -2.46 -5.45 9.00
CA ASN A 31 -3.20 -5.98 10.14
C ASN A 31 -2.66 -7.36 10.54
N GLU A 32 -2.39 -8.25 9.59
CA GLU A 32 -1.77 -9.56 9.90
C GLU A 32 -0.40 -9.39 10.57
N ILE A 33 0.41 -8.43 10.11
CA ILE A 33 1.68 -8.08 10.75
C ILE A 33 1.45 -7.56 12.17
N ALA A 34 0.43 -6.71 12.38
CA ALA A 34 0.08 -6.21 13.71
C ALA A 34 -0.33 -7.35 14.65
N ASP A 35 -1.15 -8.28 14.18
CA ASP A 35 -1.58 -9.46 14.95
C ASP A 35 -0.39 -10.36 15.29
N ARG A 36 0.55 -10.57 14.37
CA ARG A 36 1.80 -11.32 14.66
C ARG A 36 2.66 -10.61 15.70
N ILE A 37 2.69 -9.27 15.68
CA ILE A 37 3.45 -8.48 16.66
C ILE A 37 2.82 -8.65 18.04
N ASP A 38 1.49 -8.58 18.12
CA ASP A 38 0.74 -8.73 19.37
C ASP A 38 0.89 -10.15 19.96
N ASN A 39 0.79 -11.18 19.11
CA ASN A 39 1.02 -12.58 19.50
C ASN A 39 2.49 -12.92 19.78
N GLY A 40 3.43 -11.99 19.57
CA GLY A 40 4.86 -12.21 19.77
C GLY A 40 5.54 -13.13 18.74
N THR A 41 4.83 -13.56 17.70
CA THR A 41 5.35 -14.42 16.61
C THR A 41 5.94 -13.63 15.45
N ALA A 42 5.88 -12.30 15.49
CA ALA A 42 6.40 -11.43 14.44
C ALA A 42 7.90 -11.57 14.23
N THR A 43 8.27 -11.69 12.95
CA THR A 43 9.67 -11.68 12.52
C THR A 43 10.27 -10.28 12.59
N ARG A 44 11.60 -10.20 12.45
CA ARG A 44 12.31 -8.91 12.33
C ARG A 44 11.87 -8.12 11.10
N GLU A 45 11.49 -8.82 10.03
CA GLU A 45 10.99 -8.19 8.80
C GLU A 45 9.60 -7.57 9.00
N ASP A 46 8.69 -8.30 9.66
CA ASP A 46 7.35 -7.81 10.02
C ASP A 46 7.43 -6.50 10.82
N LYS A 47 8.31 -6.47 11.84
CA LYS A 47 8.54 -5.25 12.65
C LYS A 47 9.11 -4.10 11.83
N ARG A 48 10.01 -4.37 10.88
CA ARG A 48 10.57 -3.35 9.98
C ARG A 48 9.49 -2.76 9.08
N VAL A 49 8.66 -3.60 8.47
CA VAL A 49 7.56 -3.18 7.59
C VAL A 49 6.53 -2.36 8.38
N PHE A 50 6.16 -2.83 9.57
CA PHE A 50 5.22 -2.13 10.46
C PHE A 50 5.72 -0.75 10.87
N ASN A 51 6.99 -0.64 11.30
CA ASN A 51 7.59 0.64 11.67
C ASN A 51 7.70 1.60 10.48
N ALA A 52 8.13 1.12 9.32
CA ALA A 52 8.20 1.94 8.10
C ALA A 52 6.83 2.48 7.67
N SER A 53 5.77 1.70 7.90
CA SER A 53 4.37 2.13 7.67
C SER A 53 3.95 3.21 8.69
N ARG A 54 4.31 3.06 9.96
CA ARG A 54 4.04 4.06 11.01
C ARG A 54 4.78 5.38 10.79
N THR A 55 6.02 5.35 10.33
CA THR A 55 6.78 6.57 9.98
C THR A 55 6.17 7.26 8.77
N ARG A 56 5.80 6.52 7.70
CA ARG A 56 5.14 7.08 6.52
C ARG A 56 3.79 7.73 6.81
N SER A 57 3.07 7.21 7.80
CA SER A 57 1.79 7.79 8.26
C SER A 57 1.96 8.92 9.28
N GLY A 58 3.19 9.27 9.67
CA GLY A 58 3.45 10.29 10.69
C GLY A 58 3.03 9.90 12.11
N ARG A 59 2.70 8.62 12.35
CA ARG A 59 2.30 8.10 13.68
C ARG A 59 3.48 7.92 14.63
N VAL A 60 4.71 7.89 14.11
CA VAL A 60 5.95 7.83 14.89
C VAL A 60 6.88 8.89 14.33
N LYS A 61 7.33 9.79 15.21
CA LYS A 61 8.25 10.88 14.91
C LYS A 61 9.67 10.46 15.24
#